data_AF-A0A4P6DT43-F1
#
_entry.id   AF-A0A4P6DT43-F1
#
_cell.length_a   1.000
_cell.length_b   1.000
_cell.length_c   1.000
_cell.angle_alpha   90.00
_cell.angle_beta   90.00
_cell.angle_gamma   90.00
#
_symmetry.space_group_name_H-M   'P 1'
#
loop_
_entity.id
_entity.type
_entity.pdbx_description
1 polymer ?
#
loop_
_entity_poly.entity_id
_entity_poly.type
_entity_poly.pdbx_seq_one_letter_code
_entity_poly.pdbx_strand_id
1 'polypeptide(L)'
;MNGKDNPWKSISGVYYHVDRLSDVAPGDVVYLSNAGGSLMVAYKVGGVVRCDGLTHLYVSGLTGRKYTIGGASTMRFHGARRPLEEVDAK
;
A
#
# COMPACT_ATOMS: atom_id res chain seq x y z
N MET A 1 30.83 7.93 22.93
CA MET A 1 30.63 8.30 21.51
C MET A 1 29.14 8.20 21.23
N ASN A 2 28.46 9.31 20.97
CA ASN A 2 27.01 9.36 20.72
C ASN A 2 26.69 8.73 19.37
N GLY A 3 26.26 7.45 19.38
CA GLY A 3 25.63 6.81 18.25
C GLY A 3 24.26 7.45 18.02
N LYS A 4 24.23 8.54 17.24
CA LYS A 4 22.97 9.04 16.69
C LYS A 4 22.46 7.96 15.76
N ASP A 5 21.42 7.24 16.19
CA ASP A 5 20.67 6.35 15.33
C ASP A 5 20.32 7.11 14.06
N ASN A 6 20.82 6.61 12.94
CA ASN A 6 20.57 7.21 11.65
C ASN A 6 19.09 6.97 11.34
N PRO A 7 18.21 8.00 11.32
CA PRO A 7 16.78 7.80 11.09
C PRO A 7 16.51 7.15 9.71
N TRP A 8 17.49 7.21 8.81
CA TRP A 8 17.45 6.55 7.50
C TRP A 8 17.66 5.02 7.56
N LYS A 9 18.28 4.48 8.62
CA LYS A 9 18.37 3.01 8.84
C LYS A 9 17.03 2.40 9.24
N SER A 10 16.12 3.17 9.84
CA SER A 10 14.74 2.70 10.10
C SER A 10 13.93 2.53 8.80
N ILE A 11 14.32 3.21 7.71
CA ILE A 11 13.68 3.05 6.38
C ILE A 11 14.14 1.75 5.69
N SER A 12 15.20 1.08 6.17
CA SER A 12 15.58 -0.25 5.69
C SER A 12 14.75 -1.38 6.32
N GLY A 13 13.55 -1.09 6.81
CA GLY A 13 12.53 -2.13 6.93
C GLY A 13 12.46 -2.85 5.59
N VAL A 14 12.76 -4.14 5.58
CA VAL A 14 12.93 -4.86 4.32
C VAL A 14 11.53 -4.95 3.71
N TYR A 15 11.28 -4.21 2.63
CA TYR A 15 10.01 -4.32 1.90
C TYR A 15 10.20 -5.29 0.74
N TYR A 16 9.20 -6.13 0.49
CA TYR A 16 9.15 -6.84 -0.78
C TYR A 16 8.10 -6.19 -1.70
N HIS A 17 8.38 -6.29 -3.00
CA HIS A 17 7.52 -5.76 -4.03
C HIS A 17 6.28 -6.65 -4.21
N VAL A 18 5.12 -6.01 -4.29
CA VAL A 18 3.86 -6.63 -4.63
C VAL A 18 3.46 -6.08 -6.00
N ASP A 19 3.68 -6.88 -7.04
CA ASP A 19 3.50 -6.46 -8.44
C ASP A 19 2.08 -6.73 -8.96
N ARG A 20 1.29 -7.54 -8.25
CA ARG A 20 -0.08 -7.88 -8.63
C ARG A 20 -1.08 -7.34 -7.62
N LEU A 21 -2.13 -6.70 -8.13
CA LEU A 21 -3.24 -6.20 -7.31
C LEU A 21 -3.95 -7.32 -6.52
N SER A 22 -3.97 -8.55 -7.05
CA SER A 22 -4.50 -9.73 -6.36
C SER A 22 -3.78 -10.04 -5.06
N ASP A 23 -2.51 -9.66 -4.96
CA ASP A 23 -1.62 -10.08 -3.89
C ASP A 23 -1.56 -9.02 -2.77
N VAL A 24 -2.15 -7.84 -2.99
CA VAL A 24 -2.27 -6.76 -2.01
C VAL A 24 -3.09 -7.22 -0.79
N ALA A 25 -2.56 -6.91 0.40
CA ALA A 25 -3.15 -7.23 1.69
C ALA A 25 -3.20 -5.99 2.61
N PRO A 26 -3.99 -6.02 3.68
CA PRO A 26 -3.90 -5.02 4.75
C PRO A 26 -2.47 -4.92 5.27
N GLY A 27 -2.01 -3.70 5.54
CA GLY A 27 -0.64 -3.41 5.95
C GLY A 27 0.27 -2.93 4.81
N ASP A 28 -0.04 -3.28 3.56
CA ASP A 28 0.75 -2.86 2.40
C ASP A 28 0.67 -1.35 2.17
N VAL A 29 1.76 -0.76 1.69
CA VAL A 29 1.74 0.58 1.10
C VAL A 29 1.48 0.44 -0.39
N VAL A 30 0.31 0.87 -0.84
CA VAL A 30 -0.09 0.79 -2.26
C VAL A 30 0.18 2.11 -2.98
N TYR A 31 0.63 2.00 -4.23
CA TYR A 31 0.81 3.12 -5.15
C TYR A 31 -0.23 3.02 -6.26
N LEU A 32 -1.10 4.02 -6.33
CA LEU A 32 -2.13 4.12 -7.36
C LEU A 32 -1.88 5.33 -8.23
N SER A 33 -2.18 5.20 -9.51
CA SER A 33 -2.20 6.33 -10.45
C SER A 33 -3.59 6.49 -11.05
N ASN A 34 -3.92 7.70 -11.53
CA ASN A 34 -5.03 7.83 -12.46
C ASN A 34 -4.66 7.27 -13.85
N ALA A 35 -5.64 7.11 -14.74
CA ALA A 35 -5.44 6.53 -16.06
C ALA A 35 -4.43 7.28 -16.94
N GLY A 36 -4.26 8.58 -16.72
CA GLY A 36 -3.26 9.42 -17.40
C GLY A 36 -1.90 9.49 -16.70
N GLY A 37 -1.71 8.80 -15.58
CA GLY A 37 -0.46 8.81 -14.80
C GLY A 37 -0.14 10.14 -14.08
N SER A 38 -0.99 11.15 -14.18
CA SER A 38 -0.74 12.52 -13.68
C SER A 38 -0.93 12.67 -12.17
N LEU A 39 -1.78 11.86 -11.55
CA LEU A 39 -1.98 11.85 -10.11
C LEU A 39 -1.51 10.51 -9.56
N MET A 40 -0.53 10.54 -8.65
CA MET A 40 -0.09 9.38 -7.89
C MET A 40 -0.43 9.55 -6.41
N VAL A 41 -1.02 8.51 -5.82
CA VAL A 41 -1.29 8.45 -4.38
C VAL A 41 -0.62 7.22 -3.80
N ALA A 42 0.00 7.40 -2.63
CA ALA A 42 0.56 6.31 -1.84
C ALA A 42 -0.09 6.30 -0.45
N TYR A 43 -0.56 5.14 0.01
CA TYR A 43 -1.14 5.01 1.35
C TYR A 43 -1.08 3.58 1.87
N LYS A 44 -1.17 3.43 3.20
CA LYS A 44 -1.27 2.12 3.86
C LYS A 44 -2.67 1.56 3.74
N VAL A 45 -2.79 0.33 3.24
CA VAL A 45 -4.05 -0.39 3.07
C VAL A 45 -4.54 -0.87 4.44
N GLY A 46 -5.75 -0.48 4.82
CA GLY A 46 -6.42 -0.94 6.05
C GLY A 46 -7.34 -2.14 5.82
N GLY A 47 -7.76 -2.38 4.57
CA GLY A 47 -8.69 -3.46 4.22
C GLY A 47 -8.79 -3.64 2.71
N VAL A 48 -9.08 -4.87 2.29
CA VAL A 48 -9.25 -5.21 0.86
C VAL A 48 -10.54 -5.98 0.67
N VAL A 49 -11.39 -5.51 -0.23
CA VAL A 49 -12.62 -6.21 -0.65
C VAL A 49 -12.57 -6.40 -2.16
N ARG A 50 -12.85 -7.62 -2.64
CA ARG A 50 -12.86 -7.97 -4.06
C ARG A 50 -14.25 -8.52 -4.40
N CYS A 51 -14.94 -7.91 -5.36
CA CYS A 51 -16.25 -8.34 -5.82
C CYS A 51 -16.49 -7.87 -7.26
N ASP A 52 -17.12 -8.71 -8.09
CA ASP A 52 -17.56 -8.36 -9.45
C ASP A 52 -16.48 -7.72 -10.34
N GLY A 53 -15.24 -8.23 -10.25
CA GLY A 53 -14.10 -7.71 -11.02
C GLY A 53 -13.55 -6.37 -10.52
N LEU A 54 -14.03 -5.88 -9.37
CA LEU A 54 -13.55 -4.69 -8.69
C LEU A 54 -12.71 -5.06 -7.48
N THR A 55 -11.68 -4.25 -7.21
CA THR A 55 -10.92 -4.29 -5.96
C THR A 55 -11.08 -2.96 -5.24
N HIS A 56 -11.60 -3.01 -4.02
CA HIS A 56 -11.73 -1.88 -3.11
C HIS A 56 -10.61 -1.93 -2.07
N LEU A 57 -9.77 -0.90 -2.05
CA LEU A 57 -8.66 -0.74 -1.12
C LEU A 57 -8.99 0.38 -0.12
N TYR A 58 -9.25 0.01 1.13
CA TYR A 58 -9.57 0.94 2.21
C TYR A 58 -8.30 1.58 2.77
N VAL A 59 -8.37 2.87 3.10
CA VAL A 59 -7.24 3.61 3.66
C VAL A 59 -7.16 3.33 5.17
N SER A 60 -6.01 2.87 5.64
CA SER A 60 -5.78 2.62 7.06
C SER A 60 -6.00 3.89 7.89
N GLY A 61 -6.73 3.79 9.00
CA GLY A 61 -7.00 4.91 9.91
C GLY A 61 -8.06 5.90 9.43
N LEU A 62 -8.65 5.71 8.24
CA LEU A 62 -9.70 6.60 7.71
C LEU A 62 -10.99 5.82 7.42
N THR A 63 -11.99 5.96 8.30
CA THR A 63 -13.28 5.28 8.18
C THR A 63 -13.96 5.59 6.85
N GLY A 64 -14.35 4.54 6.12
CA GLY A 64 -15.11 4.64 4.87
C GLY A 64 -14.32 5.11 3.65
N ARG A 65 -13.09 5.65 3.81
CA ARG A 65 -12.29 6.10 2.68
C ARG A 65 -11.66 4.91 1.96
N LYS A 66 -11.94 4.78 0.66
CA LYS A 66 -11.40 3.72 -0.20
C LYS A 66 -11.10 4.21 -1.61
N TYR A 67 -10.24 3.49 -2.32
CA TYR A 67 -10.08 3.59 -3.77
C TYR A 67 -10.55 2.29 -4.42
N THR A 68 -11.24 2.41 -5.54
CA THR A 68 -11.74 1.27 -6.33
C THR A 68 -10.88 1.14 -7.58
N ILE A 69 -10.50 -0.09 -7.93
CA ILE A 69 -9.72 -0.42 -9.13
C ILE A 69 -10.51 -1.47 -9.92
N GLY A 70 -10.51 -1.34 -11.25
CA GLY A 70 -11.32 -2.17 -12.15
C GLY A 70 -12.58 -1.45 -12.65
N GLY A 71 -13.29 -2.08 -13.59
CA GLY A 71 -14.50 -1.54 -14.22
C GLY A 71 -14.26 -0.15 -14.84
N ALA A 72 -15.18 0.78 -14.56
CA ALA A 72 -15.11 2.17 -15.03
C ALA A 72 -14.20 3.08 -14.17
N SER A 73 -13.51 2.55 -13.16
CA SER A 73 -12.60 3.36 -12.33
C SER A 73 -11.49 3.95 -13.17
N THR A 74 -11.15 5.22 -12.91
CA THR A 74 -9.98 5.89 -13.49
C THR A 74 -8.69 5.56 -12.75
N MET A 75 -8.76 4.86 -11.61
CA MET A 75 -7.58 4.45 -10.85
C MET A 75 -6.94 3.19 -11.44
N ARG A 76 -5.62 3.12 -11.38
CA ARG A 76 -4.78 2.01 -11.83
C ARG A 76 -3.82 1.63 -10.72
N PHE A 77 -3.63 0.33 -10.55
CA PHE A 77 -2.62 -0.21 -9.65
C PHE A 77 -1.24 -0.07 -10.30
N HIS A 78 -0.31 0.56 -9.61
CA HIS A 78 1.07 0.71 -10.07
C HIS A 78 2.00 -0.28 -9.37
N GLY A 79 1.73 -0.58 -8.10
CA GLY A 79 2.49 -1.53 -7.30
C GLY A 79 2.17 -1.36 -5.81
N ALA A 80 2.69 -2.25 -4.98
CA ALA A 80 2.67 -2.09 -3.54
C ALA A 80 3.97 -2.57 -2.89
N ARG A 81 4.21 -2.12 -1.66
CA ARG A 81 5.31 -2.56 -0.81
C ARG A 81 4.73 -3.19 0.44
N ARG A 82 5.07 -4.45 0.69
CA ARG A 82 4.73 -5.12 1.95
C ARG A 82 5.89 -4.99 2.93
N PRO A 83 5.69 -4.43 4.14
CA PRO A 83 6.71 -4.48 5.17
C PRO A 83 6.95 -5.94 5.58
N LEU A 84 8.21 -6.38 5.60
CA LEU A 84 8.58 -7.54 6.42
C LEU A 84 8.44 -7.10 7.86
N GLU A 85 7.65 -7.81 8.66
CA GLU A 85 7.42 -7.48 10.07
C GLU A 85 8.77 -7.24 10.78
N GLU A 86 8.86 -6.18 11.58
CA GLU A 86 9.62 -6.30 12.82
C GLU A 86 8.95 -7.44 13.57
N VAL A 87 9.61 -8.59 13.63
CA VAL A 87 9.24 -9.66 14.56
C VAL A 87 9.18 -8.99 15.92
N ASP A 88 7.98 -8.83 16.47
CA ASP A 88 7.78 -8.28 17.81
C ASP A 88 8.76 -8.98 18.75
N ALA A 89 9.76 -8.23 19.21
CA ALA A 89 10.69 -8.67 20.24
C ALA A 89 9.87 -8.87 21.52
N LYS A 90 9.50 -10.12 21.75
CA LYS A 90 8.82 -10.57 22.96
C LYS A 90 9.79 -10.65 24.13
#